data_AF-A0AA52FHQ0-F1
#
_entry.id   AF-A0AA52FHQ0-F1
#
_cell.length_a   1.000
_cell.length_b   1.000
_cell.length_c   1.000
_cell.angle_alpha   90.00
_cell.angle_beta   90.00
_cell.angle_gamma   90.00
#
_symmetry.space_group_name_H-M   'P 1'
#
loop_
_entity.id
_entity.type
_entity.pdbx_description
1 polymer ?
#
loop_
_entity_poly.entity_id
_entity_poly.type
_entity_poly.pdbx_seq_one_letter_code
_entity_poly.pdbx_strand_id
1 'polypeptide(L)'
;MSENSVNGDQSQPTQPTQPSQPPQIGPVEPAASTVVLPEGVTVRRPVRRGRVAALTGSVLLAAALVAGVGYTVVTVNGADRDAGAPSWKFPAVKKDAEAKKASGTGLAGMLVPYGTDGFTRGPDIGQYGADAELSGREATALRKESLHDLPRSQRLRLERQIDRQHIKGMALRSYLSTSEAGNSTAYADRAFTVDVVLAQMANRAAVRDIATFQSEFLSALDVFRKGPTIKGHKNAHCFLPPKEADEKLDVMFCSAYQGDVLVTATAYAARPMDTTSAALLLRTQLDRIAEPGEAV
;
A
#
# COMPACT_ATOMS: atom_id res chain seq x y z
N MET A 1 68.15 -19.35 -11.11
CA MET A 1 67.04 -20.05 -11.79
C MET A 1 65.87 -20.08 -10.81
N SER A 2 64.78 -19.34 -10.95
CA SER A 2 64.41 -18.23 -11.83
C SER A 2 63.36 -17.45 -11.04
N GLU A 3 63.54 -16.14 -10.98
CA GLU A 3 62.50 -15.18 -10.65
C GLU A 3 61.34 -15.31 -11.63
N ASN A 4 60.10 -15.23 -11.14
CA ASN A 4 58.95 -14.94 -12.00
C ASN A 4 58.21 -13.73 -11.42
N SER A 5 58.58 -12.57 -11.95
CA SER A 5 57.72 -11.40 -12.09
C SER A 5 56.45 -11.77 -12.85
N VAL A 6 55.29 -11.40 -12.32
CA VAL A 6 54.10 -11.14 -13.15
C VAL A 6 53.64 -9.72 -12.88
N ASN A 7 53.67 -8.97 -13.97
CA ASN A 7 53.32 -7.59 -14.13
C ASN A 7 51.87 -7.28 -13.72
N GLY A 8 51.75 -6.18 -12.98
CA GLY A 8 50.90 -5.03 -13.27
C GLY A 8 49.73 -5.23 -14.21
N ASP A 9 48.53 -5.19 -13.63
CA ASP A 9 47.35 -4.67 -14.31
C ASP A 9 46.78 -3.53 -13.46
N GLN A 10 47.29 -2.31 -13.71
CA GLN A 10 46.68 -1.09 -13.21
C GLN A 10 45.42 -0.83 -14.04
N SER A 11 44.32 -1.44 -13.63
CA SER A 11 42.99 -1.04 -14.08
C SER A 11 42.70 0.36 -13.52
N GLN A 12 42.82 1.38 -14.38
CA GLN A 12 42.35 2.73 -14.10
C GLN A 12 40.86 2.68 -13.71
N PRO A 13 40.43 3.35 -12.63
CA PRO A 13 39.02 3.52 -12.36
C PRO A 13 38.42 4.40 -13.45
N THR A 14 37.56 3.81 -14.27
CA THR A 14 36.73 4.52 -15.24
C THR A 14 35.85 5.50 -14.44
N GLN A 15 36.07 6.80 -14.65
CA GLN A 15 35.24 7.83 -14.05
C GLN A 15 33.76 7.56 -14.41
N PRO A 16 32.83 7.61 -13.43
CA PRO A 16 31.41 7.53 -13.75
C PRO A 16 31.04 8.73 -14.62
N THR A 17 30.55 8.44 -15.82
CA THR A 17 29.94 9.43 -16.71
C THR A 17 28.79 10.09 -15.95
N GLN A 18 28.98 11.37 -15.66
CA GLN A 18 28.01 12.22 -14.97
C GLN A 18 26.71 12.25 -15.78
N PRO A 19 25.55 11.89 -15.19
CA PRO A 19 24.28 11.99 -15.90
C PRO A 19 24.01 13.45 -16.23
N SER A 20 23.81 13.72 -17.52
CA SER A 20 23.44 15.04 -18.04
C SER A 20 22.19 15.53 -17.31
N GLN A 21 22.30 16.68 -16.67
CA GLN A 21 21.17 17.33 -15.99
C GLN A 21 20.02 17.56 -16.99
N PRO A 22 18.77 17.22 -16.62
CA PRO A 22 17.62 17.70 -17.36
C PRO A 22 17.57 19.24 -17.28
N PRO A 23 17.16 19.94 -18.35
CA PRO A 23 17.09 21.40 -18.34
C PRO A 23 16.15 21.88 -17.24
N GLN A 24 16.69 22.72 -16.35
CA GLN A 24 15.96 23.46 -15.33
C GLN A 24 14.99 24.43 -16.01
N ILE A 25 13.69 24.21 -15.84
CA ILE A 25 12.67 25.18 -16.23
C ILE A 25 12.63 26.23 -15.11
N GLY A 26 13.28 27.36 -15.36
CA GLY A 26 13.20 28.54 -14.50
C GLY A 26 11.81 29.21 -14.55
N PRO A 27 11.51 30.13 -13.62
CA PRO A 27 10.23 30.81 -13.54
C PRO A 27 9.98 31.66 -14.78
N VAL A 28 8.85 31.45 -15.45
CA VAL A 28 8.41 32.33 -16.56
C VAL A 28 7.81 33.59 -15.97
N GLU A 29 8.63 34.62 -15.85
CA GLU A 29 8.22 36.01 -15.63
C GLU A 29 7.94 36.67 -17.00
N PRO A 30 6.86 37.45 -17.15
CA PRO A 30 6.42 37.95 -18.46
C PRO A 30 7.27 39.14 -18.91
N ALA A 31 8.13 38.93 -19.91
CA ALA A 31 8.86 40.01 -20.57
C ALA A 31 7.97 40.77 -21.56
N ALA A 32 7.70 42.02 -21.23
CA ALA A 32 7.17 43.03 -22.12
C ALA A 32 8.05 43.21 -23.37
N SER A 33 7.45 43.19 -24.56
CA SER A 33 8.10 43.65 -25.79
C SER A 33 7.69 45.07 -26.11
N THR A 34 8.67 45.96 -26.01
CA THR A 34 8.65 47.36 -26.42
C THR A 34 8.71 47.44 -27.95
N VAL A 35 7.80 48.18 -28.57
CA VAL A 35 7.85 48.53 -30.01
C VAL A 35 8.31 49.99 -30.13
N VAL A 36 9.41 50.21 -30.87
CA VAL A 36 9.89 51.53 -31.27
C VAL A 36 9.29 51.89 -32.63
N LEU A 37 8.86 53.16 -32.75
CA LEU A 37 8.15 53.78 -33.88
C LEU A 37 8.96 53.88 -35.18
N PRO A 38 8.27 54.05 -36.33
CA PRO A 38 8.76 54.90 -37.41
C PRO A 38 8.14 56.32 -37.34
N GLU A 39 8.96 57.32 -37.66
CA GLU A 39 8.57 58.73 -37.81
C GLU A 39 7.93 59.05 -39.17
N GLY A 40 6.97 60.00 -39.14
CA GLY A 40 6.59 60.88 -40.26
C GLY A 40 5.56 60.31 -41.26
N VAL A 41 4.59 61.06 -41.83
CA VAL A 41 4.26 62.49 -41.86
C VAL A 41 2.78 62.66 -42.29
N THR A 42 2.14 63.72 -41.76
CA THR A 42 0.96 64.47 -42.25
C THR A 42 -0.50 64.03 -42.05
N VAL A 43 -1.22 65.01 -41.49
CA VAL A 43 -2.64 65.23 -41.21
C VAL A 43 -3.58 65.00 -42.39
N ARG A 44 -4.67 64.22 -42.18
CA ARG A 44 -6.04 64.57 -42.62
C ARG A 44 -7.06 64.04 -41.59
N ARG A 45 -7.93 64.91 -41.08
CA ARG A 45 -9.12 64.52 -40.28
C ARG A 45 -10.04 63.62 -41.13
N PRO A 46 -10.62 62.56 -40.53
CA PRO A 46 -12.02 62.26 -40.84
C PRO A 46 -12.88 61.94 -39.60
N VAL A 47 -13.88 62.80 -39.41
CA VAL A 47 -15.29 62.51 -39.09
C VAL A 47 -15.63 61.27 -38.23
N ARG A 48 -16.01 61.53 -36.97
CA ARG A 48 -17.04 60.85 -36.13
C ARG A 48 -17.31 59.33 -36.25
N ARG A 49 -16.42 58.48 -36.77
CA ARG A 49 -16.61 57.02 -36.87
C ARG A 49 -15.98 56.22 -35.72
N GLY A 50 -15.01 56.79 -35.01
CA GLY A 50 -14.32 56.12 -33.89
C GLY A 50 -15.20 55.87 -32.66
N ARG A 51 -16.18 56.74 -32.38
CA ARG A 51 -17.11 56.55 -31.25
C ARG A 51 -18.11 55.43 -31.50
N VAL A 52 -18.58 55.27 -32.74
CA VAL A 52 -19.47 54.16 -33.10
C VAL A 52 -18.71 52.85 -33.02
N ALA A 53 -17.50 52.76 -33.58
CA ALA A 53 -16.68 51.55 -33.49
C ALA A 53 -16.34 51.15 -32.04
N ALA A 54 -16.03 52.12 -31.17
CA ALA A 54 -15.78 51.86 -29.75
C ALA A 54 -17.04 51.36 -29.03
N LEU A 55 -18.20 51.97 -29.27
CA LEU A 55 -19.47 51.54 -28.68
C LEU A 55 -19.87 50.14 -29.15
N THR A 56 -19.74 49.84 -30.45
CA THR A 56 -20.05 48.50 -30.97
C THR A 56 -19.10 47.45 -30.40
N GLY A 57 -17.81 47.78 -30.26
CA GLY A 57 -16.82 46.90 -29.65
C GLY A 57 -17.14 46.59 -28.18
N SER A 58 -17.49 47.61 -27.38
CA SER A 58 -17.86 47.44 -25.98
C SER A 58 -19.14 46.61 -25.81
N VAL A 59 -20.15 46.82 -26.66
CA VAL A 59 -21.41 46.05 -26.63
C VAL A 59 -21.16 44.58 -26.98
N LEU A 60 -20.33 44.29 -28.00
CA LEU A 60 -19.97 42.93 -28.36
C LEU A 60 -19.21 42.23 -27.23
N LEU A 61 -18.29 42.93 -26.57
CA LEU A 61 -17.53 42.39 -25.44
C LEU A 61 -18.46 42.08 -24.24
N ALA A 62 -19.39 42.98 -23.94
CA ALA A 62 -20.39 42.77 -22.88
C ALA A 62 -21.31 41.59 -23.20
N ALA A 63 -21.77 41.46 -24.45
CA ALA A 63 -22.58 40.33 -24.88
C ALA A 63 -21.81 38.99 -24.78
N ALA A 64 -20.54 38.98 -25.17
CA ALA A 64 -19.68 37.80 -25.04
C ALA A 64 -19.44 37.41 -23.57
N LEU A 65 -19.26 38.38 -22.67
CA LEU A 65 -19.13 38.14 -21.23
C LEU A 65 -20.43 37.57 -20.63
N VAL A 66 -21.58 38.15 -20.97
CA VAL A 66 -22.89 37.67 -20.49
C VAL A 66 -23.17 36.25 -21.02
N ALA A 67 -22.85 35.97 -22.28
CA ALA A 67 -22.98 34.64 -22.86
C ALA A 67 -22.04 33.63 -22.20
N GLY A 68 -20.78 34.00 -21.95
CA GLY A 68 -19.79 33.15 -21.28
C GLY A 68 -20.19 32.82 -19.84
N VAL A 69 -20.60 33.84 -19.06
CA VAL A 69 -21.07 33.65 -17.67
C VAL A 69 -22.38 32.87 -17.63
N GLY A 70 -23.31 33.13 -18.55
CA GLY A 70 -24.56 32.36 -18.66
C GLY A 70 -24.30 30.89 -18.99
N TYR A 71 -23.37 30.62 -19.92
CA TYR A 71 -22.97 29.26 -20.27
C TYR A 71 -22.33 28.53 -19.09
N THR A 72 -21.42 29.17 -18.34
CA THR A 72 -20.81 28.53 -17.17
C THR A 72 -21.85 28.26 -16.09
N VAL A 73 -22.74 29.22 -15.80
CA VAL A 73 -23.84 29.03 -14.85
C VAL A 73 -24.74 27.87 -15.26
N VAL A 74 -25.18 27.79 -16.52
CA VAL A 74 -26.01 26.67 -16.99
C VAL A 74 -25.25 25.34 -16.95
N THR A 75 -23.96 25.35 -17.28
CA THR A 75 -23.13 24.12 -17.28
C THR A 75 -22.84 23.61 -15.87
N VAL A 76 -22.68 24.50 -14.88
CA VAL A 76 -22.41 24.12 -13.49
C VAL A 76 -23.67 23.99 -12.64
N ASN A 77 -24.82 24.46 -13.13
CA ASN A 77 -26.10 24.31 -12.45
C ASN A 77 -26.53 22.83 -12.49
N GLY A 78 -26.35 22.15 -11.36
CA GLY A 78 -26.56 20.71 -11.23
C GLY A 78 -25.28 19.87 -11.16
N ALA A 79 -24.08 20.50 -11.10
CA ALA A 79 -22.86 19.82 -10.69
C ALA A 79 -22.86 19.51 -9.18
N ASP A 80 -23.53 20.34 -8.38
CA ASP A 80 -23.80 20.10 -6.98
C ASP A 80 -25.21 19.51 -6.85
N ARG A 81 -25.32 18.20 -7.05
CA ARG A 81 -26.52 17.46 -6.67
C ARG A 81 -26.34 17.04 -5.22
N ASP A 82 -27.20 17.55 -4.34
CA ASP A 82 -27.40 16.97 -3.02
C ASP A 82 -27.50 15.44 -3.16
N ALA A 83 -26.69 14.70 -2.40
CA ALA A 83 -26.59 13.23 -2.47
C ALA A 83 -27.89 12.49 -2.09
N GLY A 84 -29.01 13.23 -1.95
CA GLY A 84 -30.24 12.78 -1.33
C GLY A 84 -30.05 12.54 0.17
N ALA A 85 -31.16 12.25 0.85
CA ALA A 85 -31.07 11.74 2.21
C ALA A 85 -30.37 10.37 2.20
N PRO A 86 -29.46 10.07 3.14
CA PRO A 86 -28.82 8.76 3.22
C PRO A 86 -29.89 7.68 3.40
N SER A 87 -30.09 6.86 2.37
CA SER A 87 -31.11 5.79 2.37
C SER A 87 -30.57 4.46 2.90
N TRP A 88 -29.40 4.45 3.53
CA TRP A 88 -28.80 3.23 4.06
C TRP A 88 -29.62 2.72 5.25
N LYS A 89 -30.39 1.66 5.00
CA LYS A 89 -31.02 0.87 6.06
C LYS A 89 -30.04 -0.21 6.46
N PHE A 90 -29.65 -0.22 7.74
CA PHE A 90 -28.94 -1.37 8.29
C PHE A 90 -29.76 -2.64 8.00
N PRO A 91 -29.14 -3.69 7.44
CA PRO A 91 -29.82 -4.96 7.32
C PRO A 91 -30.30 -5.38 8.71
N ALA A 92 -31.55 -5.86 8.80
CA ALA A 92 -32.09 -6.35 10.05
C ALA A 92 -31.10 -7.36 10.64
N VAL A 93 -30.70 -7.15 11.90
CA VAL A 93 -29.84 -8.05 12.65
C VAL A 93 -30.56 -9.39 12.68
N LYS A 94 -30.21 -10.29 11.75
CA LYS A 94 -30.50 -11.69 11.94
C LYS A 94 -29.74 -12.05 13.20
N LYS A 95 -30.43 -12.48 14.26
CA LYS A 95 -29.80 -13.22 15.36
C LYS A 95 -28.81 -14.14 14.69
N ASP A 96 -27.53 -13.96 15.00
CA ASP A 96 -26.45 -14.71 14.40
C ASP A 96 -26.92 -16.16 14.36
N ALA A 97 -27.22 -16.67 13.17
CA ALA A 97 -27.31 -18.10 13.00
C ALA A 97 -25.91 -18.53 13.40
N GLU A 98 -25.79 -19.06 14.64
CA GLU A 98 -24.53 -19.40 15.31
C GLU A 98 -23.52 -19.65 14.24
N ALA A 99 -22.64 -18.66 14.01
CA ALA A 99 -21.77 -18.66 12.84
C ALA A 99 -21.16 -20.04 12.83
N LYS A 100 -21.57 -20.89 11.87
CA LYS A 100 -21.17 -22.30 11.84
C LYS A 100 -19.68 -22.22 12.07
N LYS A 101 -19.21 -22.77 13.19
CA LYS A 101 -17.79 -22.79 13.53
C LYS A 101 -17.11 -23.15 12.23
N ALA A 102 -16.41 -22.21 11.62
CA ALA A 102 -15.65 -22.49 10.42
C ALA A 102 -14.46 -23.30 10.93
N SER A 103 -14.70 -24.57 11.26
CA SER A 103 -13.69 -25.61 11.18
C SER A 103 -13.39 -25.72 9.70
N GLY A 104 -12.65 -24.75 9.18
CA GLY A 104 -12.19 -24.76 7.80
C GLY A 104 -11.41 -26.04 7.60
N THR A 105 -11.75 -26.81 6.58
CA THR A 105 -10.87 -27.91 6.15
C THR A 105 -9.78 -27.31 5.28
N GLY A 106 -8.53 -27.76 5.40
CA GLY A 106 -7.43 -27.25 4.56
C GLY A 106 -6.68 -26.09 5.20
N LEU A 107 -6.25 -25.10 4.40
CA LEU A 107 -5.34 -24.04 4.85
C LEU A 107 -6.04 -23.08 5.83
N ALA A 108 -7.33 -22.82 5.63
CA ALA A 108 -8.13 -22.03 6.58
C ALA A 108 -8.28 -22.70 7.95
N GLY A 109 -8.24 -24.04 8.01
CA GLY A 109 -8.26 -24.80 9.27
C GLY A 109 -7.01 -24.61 10.13
N MET A 110 -5.89 -24.32 9.47
CA MET A 110 -4.61 -24.07 10.13
C MET A 110 -4.55 -22.70 10.80
N LEU A 111 -5.43 -21.76 10.45
CA LEU A 111 -5.51 -20.46 11.11
C LEU A 111 -5.96 -20.62 12.56
N VAL A 112 -5.41 -19.78 13.45
CA VAL A 112 -5.84 -19.72 14.85
C VAL A 112 -7.35 -19.42 14.92
N PRO A 113 -8.15 -20.20 15.67
CA PRO A 113 -9.57 -19.92 15.82
C PRO A 113 -9.82 -18.61 16.57
N TYR A 114 -10.93 -17.94 16.25
CA TYR A 114 -11.40 -16.83 17.09
C TYR A 114 -11.75 -17.33 18.50
N GLY A 115 -11.50 -16.48 19.48
CA GLY A 115 -11.62 -16.75 20.91
C GLY A 115 -10.36 -17.33 21.55
N THR A 116 -9.40 -17.83 20.76
CA THR A 116 -8.11 -18.29 21.27
C THR A 116 -7.28 -17.11 21.77
N ASP A 117 -6.72 -17.25 22.97
CA ASP A 117 -5.83 -16.25 23.60
C ASP A 117 -6.40 -14.81 23.63
N GLY A 118 -7.73 -14.66 23.66
CA GLY A 118 -8.39 -13.34 23.71
C GLY A 118 -8.45 -12.61 22.37
N PHE A 119 -8.19 -13.28 21.25
CA PHE A 119 -8.33 -12.72 19.92
C PHE A 119 -9.72 -12.96 19.34
N THR A 120 -10.38 -11.91 18.86
CA THR A 120 -11.68 -12.01 18.18
C THR A 120 -11.56 -11.60 16.72
N ARG A 121 -12.69 -11.55 15.99
CA ARG A 121 -12.74 -11.18 14.58
C ARG A 121 -12.24 -9.75 14.38
N GLY A 122 -11.22 -9.59 13.55
CA GLY A 122 -10.64 -8.31 13.18
C GLY A 122 -11.42 -7.57 12.08
N PRO A 123 -10.86 -6.45 11.58
CA PRO A 123 -11.41 -5.68 10.47
C PRO A 123 -11.26 -6.42 9.12
N ASP A 124 -11.75 -5.83 8.04
CA ASP A 124 -11.57 -6.38 6.69
C ASP A 124 -10.10 -6.34 6.24
N ILE A 125 -9.62 -7.42 5.62
CA ILE A 125 -8.33 -7.47 4.91
C ILE A 125 -8.59 -7.08 3.45
N GLY A 126 -8.49 -5.78 3.17
CA GLY A 126 -8.69 -5.22 1.83
C GLY A 126 -10.13 -5.38 1.36
N GLN A 127 -10.38 -6.37 0.50
CA GLN A 127 -11.71 -6.66 -0.07
C GLN A 127 -12.20 -8.09 0.26
N TYR A 128 -11.46 -8.81 1.10
CA TYR A 128 -11.64 -10.25 1.32
C TYR A 128 -12.45 -10.57 2.59
N GLY A 129 -12.85 -9.56 3.35
CA GLY A 129 -13.41 -9.71 4.68
C GLY A 129 -12.32 -9.99 5.73
N ALA A 130 -12.76 -10.28 6.95
CA ALA A 130 -11.88 -10.64 8.06
C ALA A 130 -11.35 -12.09 7.99
N ASP A 131 -11.87 -12.90 7.06
CA ASP A 131 -11.51 -14.31 6.92
C ASP A 131 -11.81 -14.79 5.50
N ALA A 132 -10.82 -15.31 4.80
CA ALA A 132 -10.96 -15.80 3.43
C ALA A 132 -9.96 -16.90 3.10
N GLU A 133 -10.35 -17.78 2.17
CA GLU A 133 -9.45 -18.74 1.55
C GLU A 133 -9.50 -18.56 0.03
N LEU A 134 -8.32 -18.42 -0.57
CA LEU A 134 -8.10 -18.22 -2.00
C LEU A 134 -7.48 -19.47 -2.59
N SER A 135 -7.97 -19.88 -3.76
CA SER A 135 -7.32 -20.90 -4.56
C SER A 135 -5.92 -20.46 -4.99
N GLY A 136 -5.06 -21.40 -5.37
CA GLY A 136 -3.70 -21.07 -5.87
C GLY A 136 -3.71 -20.07 -7.02
N ARG A 137 -4.70 -20.14 -7.92
CA ARG A 137 -4.86 -19.19 -9.02
C ARG A 137 -5.21 -17.78 -8.55
N GLU A 138 -6.17 -17.66 -7.62
CA GLU A 138 -6.56 -16.37 -7.03
C GLU A 138 -5.43 -15.78 -6.20
N ALA A 139 -4.75 -16.60 -5.40
CA ALA A 139 -3.59 -16.20 -4.61
C ALA A 139 -2.42 -15.72 -5.50
N THR A 140 -2.15 -16.41 -6.61
CA THR A 140 -1.15 -15.96 -7.59
C THR A 140 -1.57 -14.64 -8.25
N ALA A 141 -2.83 -14.49 -8.63
CA ALA A 141 -3.34 -13.25 -9.22
C ALA A 141 -3.20 -12.07 -8.24
N LEU A 142 -3.60 -12.25 -6.98
CA LEU A 142 -3.46 -11.24 -5.93
C LEU A 142 -2.01 -10.77 -5.77
N ARG A 143 -1.04 -11.70 -5.73
CA ARG A 143 0.38 -11.33 -5.61
C ARG A 143 0.93 -10.62 -6.84
N LYS A 144 0.36 -10.85 -8.02
CA LYS A 144 0.73 -10.11 -9.24
C LYS A 144 0.11 -8.72 -9.26
N GLU A 145 -1.11 -8.59 -8.75
CA GLU A 145 -1.81 -7.31 -8.66
C GLU A 145 -1.06 -6.31 -7.78
N SER A 146 -0.40 -6.77 -6.70
CA SER A 146 0.46 -5.90 -5.87
C SER A 146 1.66 -5.31 -6.62
N LEU A 147 1.92 -5.72 -7.86
CA LEU A 147 2.99 -5.22 -8.71
C LEU A 147 2.47 -4.28 -9.82
N HIS A 148 1.17 -3.96 -9.85
CA HIS A 148 0.55 -3.22 -10.97
C HIS A 148 1.22 -1.86 -11.24
N ASP A 149 1.63 -1.16 -10.18
CA ASP A 149 2.31 0.15 -10.21
C ASP A 149 3.78 0.10 -10.66
N LEU A 150 4.36 -1.10 -10.81
CA LEU A 150 5.75 -1.22 -11.26
C LEU A 150 5.87 -1.05 -12.78
N PRO A 151 6.98 -0.44 -13.26
CA PRO A 151 7.33 -0.41 -14.67
C PRO A 151 7.27 -1.81 -15.30
N ARG A 152 6.71 -1.89 -16.53
CA ARG A 152 6.38 -3.16 -17.21
C ARG A 152 7.50 -4.21 -17.16
N SER A 153 8.75 -3.82 -17.41
CA SER A 153 9.90 -4.75 -17.42
C SER A 153 10.18 -5.36 -16.03
N GLN A 154 10.10 -4.55 -14.98
CA GLN A 154 10.27 -4.97 -13.59
C GLN A 154 9.09 -5.82 -13.14
N ARG A 155 7.85 -5.39 -13.45
CA ARG A 155 6.63 -6.13 -13.16
C ARG A 155 6.67 -7.54 -13.76
N LEU A 156 6.92 -7.68 -15.07
CA LEU A 156 7.01 -8.98 -15.74
C LEU A 156 8.10 -9.90 -15.15
N ARG A 157 9.22 -9.33 -14.70
CA ARG A 157 10.30 -10.11 -14.06
C ARG A 157 9.82 -10.70 -12.73
N LEU A 158 9.15 -9.90 -11.90
CA LEU A 158 8.63 -10.31 -10.60
C LEU A 158 7.40 -11.23 -10.73
N GLU A 159 6.50 -10.98 -11.67
CA GLU A 159 5.38 -11.87 -11.99
C GLU A 159 5.86 -13.29 -12.33
N ARG A 160 6.92 -13.41 -13.15
CA ARG A 160 7.53 -14.72 -13.46
C ARG A 160 8.14 -15.38 -12.23
N GLN A 161 8.67 -14.62 -11.28
CA GLN A 161 9.15 -15.16 -10.00
C GLN A 161 7.99 -15.70 -9.18
N ILE A 162 6.87 -14.98 -9.11
CA ILE A 162 5.65 -15.43 -8.44
C ILE A 162 5.13 -16.72 -9.07
N ASP A 163 5.12 -16.83 -10.40
CA ASP A 163 4.67 -18.05 -11.10
C ASP A 163 5.50 -19.28 -10.72
N ARG A 164 6.81 -19.12 -10.56
CA ARG A 164 7.72 -20.20 -10.17
C ARG A 164 7.54 -20.65 -8.71
N GLN A 165 6.87 -19.87 -7.88
CA GLN A 165 6.58 -20.26 -6.49
C GLN A 165 5.47 -21.31 -6.41
N HIS A 166 4.69 -21.51 -7.48
CA HIS A 166 3.63 -22.52 -7.56
C HIS A 166 2.71 -22.53 -6.33
N ILE A 167 2.12 -21.37 -6.04
CA ILE A 167 1.21 -21.17 -4.91
C ILE A 167 0.00 -22.09 -5.07
N LYS A 168 -0.31 -22.86 -4.02
CA LYS A 168 -1.41 -23.83 -3.98
C LYS A 168 -2.69 -23.24 -3.42
N GLY A 169 -2.55 -22.33 -2.47
CA GLY A 169 -3.65 -21.61 -1.86
C GLY A 169 -3.13 -20.53 -0.92
N MET A 170 -4.03 -19.68 -0.47
CA MET A 170 -3.76 -18.66 0.52
C MET A 170 -4.95 -18.55 1.48
N ALA A 171 -4.70 -18.53 2.78
CA ALA A 171 -5.72 -18.24 3.77
C ALA A 171 -5.37 -16.94 4.49
N LEU A 172 -6.37 -16.09 4.70
CA LEU A 172 -6.22 -14.78 5.31
C LEU A 172 -7.18 -14.72 6.49
N ARG A 173 -6.72 -14.24 7.64
CA ARG A 173 -7.59 -13.93 8.78
C ARG A 173 -7.07 -12.75 9.56
N SER A 174 -7.96 -11.82 9.87
CA SER A 174 -7.67 -10.68 10.74
C SER A 174 -8.19 -10.94 12.15
N TYR A 175 -7.41 -10.49 13.13
CA TYR A 175 -7.71 -10.63 14.54
C TYR A 175 -7.78 -9.26 15.19
N LEU A 176 -8.62 -9.15 16.21
CA LEU A 176 -8.64 -8.03 17.13
C LEU A 176 -8.25 -8.56 18.52
N SER A 177 -7.24 -7.95 19.12
CA SER A 177 -6.91 -8.23 20.51
C SER A 177 -8.00 -7.68 21.43
N THR A 178 -8.72 -8.58 22.10
CA THR A 178 -9.82 -8.24 23.01
C THR A 178 -9.59 -8.68 24.44
N SER A 179 -8.42 -9.24 24.76
CA SER A 179 -8.06 -9.66 26.13
C SER A 179 -8.26 -8.52 27.15
N GLU A 180 -8.22 -7.25 26.73
CA GLU A 180 -8.65 -6.10 27.55
C GLU A 180 -9.66 -5.15 26.87
N ALA A 181 -9.75 -5.12 25.52
CA ALA A 181 -10.46 -4.07 24.79
C ALA A 181 -11.96 -4.32 24.50
N GLY A 182 -12.42 -5.58 24.55
CA GLY A 182 -13.75 -5.94 24.00
C GLY A 182 -14.96 -5.39 24.76
N ASN A 183 -14.79 -5.00 26.03
CA ASN A 183 -15.91 -4.66 26.92
C ASN A 183 -15.83 -3.26 27.54
N SER A 184 -14.82 -2.45 27.22
CA SER A 184 -14.68 -1.11 27.78
C SER A 184 -13.84 -0.20 26.88
N THR A 185 -14.34 1.01 26.63
CA THR A 185 -13.60 2.08 25.95
C THR A 185 -12.35 2.52 26.71
N ALA A 186 -12.20 2.12 27.98
CA ALA A 186 -11.04 2.44 28.81
C ALA A 186 -9.75 1.73 28.38
N TYR A 187 -9.83 0.66 27.57
CA TYR A 187 -8.68 -0.12 27.11
C TYR A 187 -8.53 -0.12 25.58
N ALA A 188 -9.24 0.79 24.90
CA ALA A 188 -9.16 0.94 23.44
C ALA A 188 -7.75 1.35 22.98
N ASP A 189 -6.98 2.00 23.84
CA ASP A 189 -5.58 2.39 23.63
C ASP A 189 -4.61 1.19 23.57
N ARG A 190 -5.02 0.02 24.08
CA ARG A 190 -4.26 -1.24 24.02
C ARG A 190 -4.78 -2.23 22.99
N ALA A 191 -5.88 -1.89 22.32
CA ALA A 191 -6.39 -2.68 21.23
C ALA A 191 -5.40 -2.64 20.05
N PHE A 192 -5.19 -3.79 19.44
CA PHE A 192 -4.41 -3.91 18.22
C PHE A 192 -5.06 -4.94 17.31
N THR A 193 -4.84 -4.78 16.02
CA THR A 193 -5.28 -5.74 15.00
C THR A 193 -4.08 -6.50 14.47
N VAL A 194 -4.30 -7.73 14.02
CA VAL A 194 -3.27 -8.54 13.35
C VAL A 194 -3.86 -9.18 12.13
N ASP A 195 -3.27 -8.94 10.97
CA ASP A 195 -3.57 -9.65 9.75
C ASP A 195 -2.60 -10.82 9.60
N VAL A 196 -3.12 -12.04 9.54
CA VAL A 196 -2.34 -13.26 9.29
C VAL A 196 -2.65 -13.78 7.90
N VAL A 197 -1.60 -14.01 7.13
CA VAL A 197 -1.68 -14.60 5.79
C VAL A 197 -0.84 -15.87 5.78
N LEU A 198 -1.50 -16.99 5.47
CA LEU A 198 -0.86 -18.27 5.18
C LEU A 198 -0.82 -18.44 3.67
N ALA A 199 0.35 -18.70 3.09
CA ALA A 199 0.49 -19.03 1.68
C ALA A 199 1.15 -20.39 1.53
N GLN A 200 0.40 -21.38 1.03
CA GLN A 200 0.92 -22.72 0.77
C GLN A 200 1.55 -22.77 -0.61
N MET A 201 2.74 -23.36 -0.73
CA MET A 201 3.48 -23.45 -2.00
C MET A 201 3.92 -24.87 -2.29
N ALA A 202 4.09 -25.22 -3.57
CA ALA A 202 4.55 -26.56 -3.94
C ALA A 202 5.96 -26.89 -3.42
N ASN A 203 6.80 -25.87 -3.24
CA ASN A 203 8.22 -26.04 -2.95
C ASN A 203 8.58 -25.40 -1.60
N ARG A 204 8.99 -26.23 -0.64
CA ARG A 204 9.45 -25.80 0.69
C ARG A 204 10.69 -24.92 0.64
N ALA A 205 11.57 -25.12 -0.34
CA ALA A 205 12.73 -24.24 -0.53
C ALA A 205 12.26 -22.83 -0.93
N ALA A 206 11.29 -22.72 -1.82
CA ALA A 206 10.73 -21.41 -2.20
C ALA A 206 10.10 -20.68 -1.01
N VAL A 207 9.40 -21.39 -0.13
CA VAL A 207 8.84 -20.83 1.11
C VAL A 207 9.95 -20.28 2.00
N ARG A 208 11.00 -21.08 2.25
CA ARG A 208 12.15 -20.67 3.06
C ARG A 208 12.86 -19.46 2.45
N ASP A 209 13.15 -19.50 1.15
CA ASP A 209 13.85 -18.43 0.44
C ASP A 209 13.08 -17.11 0.53
N ILE A 210 11.75 -17.14 0.43
CA ILE A 210 10.91 -15.95 0.57
C ILE A 210 10.94 -15.42 2.00
N ALA A 211 10.76 -16.28 3.01
CA ALA A 211 10.77 -15.87 4.41
C ALA A 211 12.12 -15.27 4.82
N THR A 212 13.22 -15.92 4.40
CA THR A 212 14.58 -15.42 4.59
C THR A 212 14.76 -14.09 3.87
N PHE A 213 14.38 -13.99 2.59
CA PHE A 213 14.50 -12.74 1.83
C PHE A 213 13.72 -11.59 2.48
N GLN A 214 12.48 -11.81 2.93
CA GLN A 214 11.69 -10.78 3.62
C GLN A 214 12.39 -10.30 4.89
N SER A 215 12.95 -11.23 5.66
CA SER A 215 13.64 -10.93 6.92
C SER A 215 14.97 -10.21 6.69
N GLU A 216 15.77 -10.67 5.72
CA GLU A 216 17.04 -10.06 5.33
C GLU A 216 16.82 -8.69 4.71
N PHE A 217 15.80 -8.54 3.86
CA PHE A 217 15.45 -7.26 3.26
C PHE A 217 15.12 -6.22 4.33
N LEU A 218 14.21 -6.54 5.26
CA LEU A 218 13.88 -5.62 6.36
C LEU A 218 15.07 -5.36 7.28
N SER A 219 15.90 -6.37 7.54
CA SER A 219 17.12 -6.20 8.34
C SER A 219 18.16 -5.32 7.64
N ALA A 220 18.27 -5.38 6.30
CA ALA A 220 19.25 -4.62 5.53
C ALA A 220 18.91 -3.15 5.37
N LEU A 221 17.66 -2.75 5.62
CA LEU A 221 17.25 -1.36 5.59
C LEU A 221 17.78 -0.56 6.80
N ASP A 222 18.28 -1.22 7.85
CA ASP A 222 18.84 -0.68 9.12
C ASP A 222 17.96 0.33 9.90
N VAL A 223 16.86 0.80 9.33
CA VAL A 223 15.88 1.68 9.96
C VAL A 223 14.86 0.90 10.80
N PHE A 224 14.60 -0.36 10.45
CA PHE A 224 13.69 -1.20 11.20
C PHE A 224 14.36 -1.78 12.45
N ARG A 225 13.72 -1.59 13.60
CA ARG A 225 14.11 -2.21 14.85
C ARG A 225 13.73 -3.69 14.82
N LYS A 226 14.58 -4.53 15.40
CA LYS A 226 14.23 -5.94 15.65
C LYS A 226 13.06 -6.02 16.61
N GLY A 227 12.06 -6.82 16.24
CA GLY A 227 10.92 -7.19 17.07
C GLY A 227 11.22 -8.34 18.02
N PRO A 228 10.21 -8.78 18.77
CA PRO A 228 10.33 -9.89 19.70
C PRO A 228 10.69 -11.19 18.98
N THR A 229 11.48 -12.03 19.64
CA THR A 229 11.76 -13.39 19.18
C THR A 229 10.57 -14.31 19.50
N ILE A 230 10.26 -15.20 18.56
CA ILE A 230 9.18 -16.17 18.75
C ILE A 230 9.74 -17.44 19.36
N LYS A 231 9.31 -17.76 20.58
CA LYS A 231 9.76 -18.96 21.30
C LYS A 231 9.38 -20.22 20.52
N GLY A 232 10.33 -21.15 20.36
CA GLY A 232 10.12 -22.41 19.63
C GLY A 232 10.35 -22.31 18.11
N HIS A 233 10.30 -21.10 17.55
CA HIS A 233 10.31 -20.86 16.10
C HIS A 233 11.47 -19.95 15.68
N LYS A 234 12.66 -20.53 15.51
CA LYS A 234 13.90 -19.77 15.23
C LYS A 234 13.91 -19.06 13.87
N ASN A 235 13.05 -19.48 12.97
CA ASN A 235 12.90 -18.95 11.62
C ASN A 235 11.82 -17.85 11.52
N ALA A 236 11.20 -17.48 12.64
CA ALA A 236 10.28 -16.36 12.71
C ALA A 236 11.03 -15.08 13.07
N HIS A 237 10.88 -14.06 12.22
CA HIS A 237 11.50 -12.75 12.42
C HIS A 237 10.44 -11.67 12.38
N CYS A 238 10.48 -10.78 13.38
CA CYS A 238 9.59 -9.63 13.48
C CYS A 238 10.40 -8.34 13.47
N PHE A 239 9.81 -7.27 12.92
CA PHE A 239 10.43 -5.97 12.76
C PHE A 239 9.43 -4.86 13.08
N LEU A 240 9.90 -3.78 13.69
CA LEU A 240 9.13 -2.56 13.98
C LEU A 240 9.79 -1.35 13.32
N PRO A 241 9.02 -0.32 12.92
CA PRO A 241 9.55 0.96 12.48
C PRO A 241 10.44 1.63 13.54
N PRO A 242 11.25 2.65 13.16
CA PRO A 242 11.97 3.49 14.10
C PRO A 242 11.06 4.10 15.19
N LYS A 243 11.58 4.27 16.42
CA LYS A 243 10.83 4.89 17.54
C LYS A 243 10.46 6.35 17.27
N GLU A 244 11.35 7.09 16.61
CA GLU A 244 11.22 8.54 16.41
C GLU A 244 10.40 8.92 15.17
N ALA A 245 9.73 7.96 14.52
CA ALA A 245 8.77 8.35 13.48
C ALA A 245 7.62 9.12 14.15
N ASP A 246 7.27 10.29 13.63
CA ASP A 246 6.20 11.17 14.13
C ASP A 246 4.79 10.52 14.10
N GLU A 247 4.71 9.30 13.57
CA GLU A 247 3.51 8.48 13.50
C GLU A 247 3.01 8.05 14.90
N LYS A 248 1.70 8.23 15.14
CA LYS A 248 1.05 7.77 16.38
C LYS A 248 0.66 6.29 16.34
N LEU A 249 0.77 5.68 15.17
CA LEU A 249 0.52 4.26 14.93
C LEU A 249 1.84 3.51 14.93
N ASP A 250 1.83 2.31 15.50
CA ASP A 250 2.91 1.34 15.36
C ASP A 250 2.45 0.21 14.43
N VAL A 251 3.41 -0.37 13.73
CA VAL A 251 3.21 -1.57 12.91
C VAL A 251 4.30 -2.58 13.24
N MET A 252 3.95 -3.86 13.27
CA MET A 252 4.95 -4.92 13.39
C MET A 252 4.79 -5.89 12.24
N PHE A 253 5.86 -6.07 11.47
CA PHE A 253 5.91 -7.01 10.36
C PHE A 253 6.63 -8.26 10.81
N CYS A 254 5.97 -9.42 10.68
CA CYS A 254 6.57 -10.70 10.98
C CYS A 254 6.51 -11.63 9.76
N SER A 255 7.60 -12.34 9.52
CA SER A 255 7.69 -13.41 8.52
C SER A 255 8.24 -14.68 9.16
N ALA A 256 7.64 -15.81 8.83
CA ALA A 256 8.01 -17.13 9.31
C ALA A 256 7.59 -18.19 8.29
N TYR A 257 7.98 -19.45 8.51
CA TYR A 257 7.50 -20.56 7.71
C TYR A 257 7.34 -21.83 8.53
N GLN A 258 6.48 -22.75 8.08
CA GLN A 258 6.38 -24.09 8.65
C GLN A 258 6.08 -25.07 7.50
N GLY A 259 7.00 -26.00 7.26
CA GLY A 259 6.87 -26.94 6.15
C GLY A 259 6.81 -26.24 4.78
N ASP A 260 5.66 -26.33 4.12
CA ASP A 260 5.33 -25.73 2.82
C ASP A 260 4.42 -24.50 2.93
N VAL A 261 4.23 -23.97 4.15
CA VAL A 261 3.42 -22.78 4.43
C VAL A 261 4.31 -21.60 4.81
N LEU A 262 4.20 -20.51 4.05
CA LEU A 262 4.72 -19.19 4.42
C LEU A 262 3.70 -18.53 5.35
N VAL A 263 4.16 -17.99 6.47
CA VAL A 263 3.34 -17.25 7.43
C VAL A 263 3.80 -15.80 7.45
N THR A 264 2.92 -14.88 7.10
CA THR A 264 3.16 -13.44 7.26
C THR A 264 2.12 -12.90 8.23
N ALA A 265 2.57 -12.14 9.23
CA ALA A 265 1.69 -11.47 10.17
C ALA A 265 2.03 -9.98 10.22
N THR A 266 1.02 -9.12 10.11
CA THR A 266 1.19 -7.68 10.26
C THR A 266 0.28 -7.18 11.36
N ALA A 267 0.85 -6.67 12.44
CA ALA A 267 0.11 -6.09 13.55
C ALA A 267 0.04 -4.57 13.43
N TYR A 268 -1.09 -3.98 13.78
CA TYR A 268 -1.31 -2.52 13.79
C TYR A 268 -1.89 -2.11 15.15
N ALA A 269 -1.32 -1.06 15.74
CA ALA A 269 -1.78 -0.53 17.03
C ALA A 269 -1.55 0.96 17.13
N ALA A 270 -2.27 1.63 18.04
CA ALA A 270 -1.80 2.91 18.57
C ALA A 270 -0.52 2.67 19.38
N ARG A 271 0.38 3.66 19.42
CA ARG A 271 1.55 3.58 20.29
C ARG A 271 1.17 3.74 21.77
N PRO A 272 1.78 2.96 22.68
CA PRO A 272 2.72 1.87 22.43
C PRO A 272 2.03 0.56 22.05
N MET A 273 2.60 -0.19 21.10
CA MET A 273 2.10 -1.52 20.72
C MET A 273 2.48 -2.59 21.75
N ASP A 274 1.53 -3.46 22.10
CA ASP A 274 1.79 -4.71 22.80
C ASP A 274 2.37 -5.77 21.86
N THR A 275 3.69 -5.70 21.66
CA THR A 275 4.44 -6.64 20.83
C THR A 275 4.46 -8.05 21.39
N THR A 276 4.24 -8.23 22.71
CA THR A 276 4.29 -9.54 23.35
C THR A 276 3.06 -10.36 23.00
N SER A 277 1.88 -9.76 23.09
CA SER A 277 0.63 -10.43 22.70
C SER A 277 0.57 -10.71 21.20
N ALA A 278 1.09 -9.81 20.36
CA ALA A 278 1.19 -10.06 18.92
C ALA A 278 2.18 -11.21 18.59
N ALA A 279 3.31 -11.29 19.31
CA ALA A 279 4.24 -12.41 19.19
C ALA A 279 3.65 -13.75 19.69
N LEU A 280 2.81 -13.70 20.73
CA LEU A 280 2.08 -14.85 21.24
C LEU A 280 1.14 -15.41 20.18
N LEU A 281 0.36 -14.56 19.50
CA LEU A 281 -0.52 -14.99 18.41
C LEU A 281 0.27 -15.67 17.29
N LEU A 282 1.40 -15.09 16.88
CA LEU A 282 2.25 -15.70 15.86
C LEU A 282 2.82 -17.05 16.31
N ARG A 283 3.20 -17.18 17.58
CA ARG A 283 3.63 -18.47 18.14
C ARG A 283 2.51 -19.51 18.05
N THR A 284 1.33 -19.18 18.56
CA THR A 284 0.14 -20.06 18.52
C THR A 284 -0.20 -20.45 17.09
N GLN A 285 -0.06 -19.52 16.14
CA GLN A 285 -0.28 -19.78 14.72
C GLN A 285 0.74 -20.78 14.15
N LEU A 286 2.02 -20.66 14.51
CA LEU A 286 3.07 -21.56 14.02
C LEU A 286 2.98 -22.95 14.66
N ASP A 287 2.68 -23.02 15.96
CA ASP A 287 2.46 -24.27 16.70
C ASP A 287 1.31 -25.08 16.05
N ARG A 288 0.19 -24.40 15.73
CA ARG A 288 -0.97 -25.00 15.07
C ARG A 288 -0.66 -25.56 13.67
N ILE A 289 0.23 -24.94 12.91
CA ILE A 289 0.65 -25.45 11.59
C ILE A 289 1.61 -26.65 11.75
N ALA A 290 2.45 -26.64 12.79
CA ALA A 290 3.39 -27.72 13.08
C ALA A 290 2.69 -29.01 13.53
N GLU A 291 1.49 -28.91 14.10
CA GLU A 291 0.67 -30.03 14.58
C GLU A 291 -0.67 -30.11 13.83
N PRO A 292 -0.70 -30.55 12.55
CA PRO A 292 -1.91 -30.52 11.74
C PRO A 292 -3.10 -31.30 12.32
N GLY A 293 -2.83 -32.28 13.20
CA GLY A 293 -3.86 -33.08 13.86
C GLY A 293 -4.79 -32.30 14.80
N GLU A 294 -4.40 -31.10 15.23
CA GLU A 294 -5.26 -30.19 16.01
C GLU A 294 -6.07 -29.21 15.12
N ALA A 295 -5.83 -29.24 13.81
CA ALA A 295 -6.39 -28.32 12.83
C ALA A 295 -7.56 -28.91 12.00
N VAL A 296 -7.95 -30.15 12.26
CA VAL A 296 -8.99 -30.93 11.54
C VAL A 296 -10.26 -31.11 12.37
#